data_AF-A0A564ZQX0-F1
#
_entry.id   AF-A0A564ZQX0-F1
#
_cell.length_a   1.000
_cell.length_b   1.000
_cell.length_c   1.000
_cell.angle_alpha   90.00
_cell.angle_beta   90.00
_cell.angle_gamma   90.00
#
_symmetry.space_group_name_H-M   'P 1'
#
loop_
_entity.id
_entity.type
_entity.pdbx_description
1 polymer ?
#
loop_
_entity_poly.entity_id
_entity_poly.type
_entity_poly.pdbx_seq_one_letter_code
_entity_poly.pdbx_strand_id
1 'polypeptide(L)'
;MPKPKSCFHSNNNYLDYKCYNRLKNYFDEYGKSKGKSEKFDKIIESAKISSEDKQSNNNILLNLEQHLRGHGIFLSENEDECCKYINFWLNKEIKKKHYPLYNNSKFHIFQDFVEHFNYIVHSKDSKRCLSNIDHLDPKIWEKMSKLYELYDLYNDLLTTNYYIKYETKCLTLGHANRIHNELIKDYEDESQVWLQSSFPLCKLENVIYFCEPLYNNT
;
A
#
# COMPACT_ATOMS: atom_id res chain seq x y z
N MET A 1 0.71 14.32 -24.47
CA MET A 1 1.83 14.51 -23.53
C MET A 1 1.76 13.42 -22.47
N PRO A 2 2.85 12.70 -22.16
CA PRO A 2 2.86 11.81 -21.00
C PRO A 2 2.57 12.62 -19.73
N LYS A 3 1.71 12.10 -18.84
CA LYS A 3 1.48 12.75 -17.54
C LYS A 3 2.82 12.80 -16.79
N PRO A 4 3.17 13.93 -16.17
CA PRO A 4 4.40 14.02 -15.39
C PRO A 4 4.38 12.98 -14.28
N LYS A 5 5.53 12.35 -14.02
CA LYS A 5 5.69 11.38 -12.92
C LYS A 5 5.30 12.05 -11.61
N SER A 6 4.60 11.31 -10.77
CA SER A 6 4.14 11.78 -9.46
C SER A 6 4.82 11.05 -8.31
N CYS A 7 5.32 9.84 -8.56
CA CYS A 7 6.20 9.07 -7.70
C CYS A 7 7.64 9.16 -8.19
N PHE A 8 8.54 9.62 -7.33
CA PHE A 8 9.97 9.66 -7.58
C PHE A 8 10.68 8.64 -6.69
N HIS A 9 11.81 8.13 -7.16
CA HIS A 9 12.63 7.22 -6.36
C HIS A 9 12.97 7.84 -5.00
N SER A 10 12.69 7.09 -3.94
CA SER A 10 13.16 7.41 -2.60
C SER A 10 13.98 6.25 -2.04
N ASN A 11 15.02 6.56 -1.27
CA ASN A 11 15.73 5.57 -0.47
C ASN A 11 14.98 5.21 0.83
N ASN A 12 13.74 5.70 0.98
CA ASN A 12 12.92 5.44 2.13
C ASN A 12 12.19 4.10 1.98
N ASN A 13 11.97 3.39 3.08
CA ASN A 13 11.13 2.19 3.13
C ASN A 13 9.65 2.53 2.91
N TYR A 14 9.26 3.79 3.13
CA TYR A 14 7.88 4.26 3.06
C TYR A 14 7.67 5.18 1.85
N LEU A 15 6.53 5.00 1.18
CA LEU A 15 6.01 5.89 0.17
C LEU A 15 5.63 7.22 0.82
N ASP A 16 5.92 8.34 0.17
CA ASP A 16 5.34 9.62 0.58
C ASP A 16 3.83 9.65 0.32
N TYR A 17 3.14 10.57 1.00
CA TYR A 17 1.68 10.74 0.91
C TYR A 17 1.17 10.83 -0.54
N LYS A 18 1.84 11.59 -1.40
CA LYS A 18 1.39 11.81 -2.79
C LYS A 18 1.56 10.53 -3.61
N CYS A 19 2.68 9.84 -3.45
CA CYS A 19 2.97 8.61 -4.15
C CYS A 19 2.08 7.45 -3.67
N TYR A 20 1.91 7.29 -2.35
CA TYR A 20 0.99 6.32 -1.77
C TYR A 20 -0.41 6.46 -2.39
N ASN A 21 -0.99 7.66 -2.36
CA ASN A 21 -2.33 7.91 -2.88
C ASN A 21 -2.43 7.63 -4.38
N ARG A 22 -1.41 8.02 -5.15
CA ARG A 22 -1.36 7.78 -6.60
C ARG A 22 -1.41 6.28 -6.91
N LEU A 23 -0.55 5.51 -6.23
CA LEU A 23 -0.39 4.08 -6.46
C LEU A 23 -1.61 3.33 -5.93
N LYS A 24 -2.11 3.69 -4.75
CA LYS A 24 -3.35 3.16 -4.18
C LYS A 24 -4.53 3.33 -5.11
N ASN A 25 -4.79 4.55 -5.59
CA ASN A 25 -5.90 4.79 -6.51
C ASN A 25 -5.74 3.96 -7.80
N TYR A 26 -4.50 3.83 -8.31
CA TYR A 26 -4.27 3.00 -9.47
C TYR A 26 -4.54 1.51 -9.20
N PHE A 27 -3.90 0.93 -8.20
CA PHE A 27 -3.94 -0.51 -7.97
C PHE A 27 -5.25 -0.98 -7.33
N ASP A 28 -5.84 -0.21 -6.42
CA ASP A 28 -7.03 -0.61 -5.66
C ASP A 28 -8.34 -0.25 -6.38
N GLU A 29 -8.36 0.82 -7.19
CA GLU A 29 -9.60 1.31 -7.82
C GLU A 29 -9.60 1.04 -9.34
N TYR A 30 -8.63 1.58 -10.08
CA TYR A 30 -8.64 1.55 -11.55
C TYR A 30 -8.03 0.28 -12.17
N GLY A 31 -7.09 -0.35 -11.47
CA GLY A 31 -6.23 -1.43 -11.95
C GLY A 31 -6.82 -2.83 -11.78
N LYS A 32 -8.02 -2.94 -11.20
CA LYS A 32 -8.77 -4.19 -11.08
C LYS A 32 -9.27 -4.66 -12.46
N SER A 33 -8.37 -5.21 -13.27
CA SER A 33 -8.78 -5.93 -14.48
C SER A 33 -9.53 -7.19 -14.05
N LYS A 34 -10.74 -7.39 -14.57
CA LYS A 34 -11.54 -8.57 -14.24
C LYS A 34 -10.93 -9.82 -14.88
N GLY A 35 -10.36 -10.68 -14.05
CA GLY A 35 -10.12 -12.08 -14.40
C GLY A 35 -8.66 -12.53 -14.33
N LYS A 36 -8.53 -13.83 -14.11
CA LYS A 36 -7.28 -14.59 -14.22
C LYS A 36 -6.70 -14.45 -15.62
N SER A 37 -5.40 -14.18 -15.76
CA SER A 37 -4.78 -14.17 -17.09
C SER A 37 -4.64 -15.60 -17.65
N GLU A 38 -4.58 -15.73 -18.98
CA GLU A 38 -4.29 -17.01 -19.65
C GLU A 38 -2.94 -17.60 -19.24
N LYS A 39 -2.01 -16.76 -18.77
CA LYS A 39 -0.67 -17.18 -18.32
C LYS A 39 -0.63 -17.59 -16.84
N PHE A 40 -1.69 -17.34 -16.07
CA PHE A 40 -1.69 -17.56 -14.62
C PHE A 40 -1.38 -19.02 -14.24
N ASP A 41 -2.07 -20.00 -14.85
CA ASP A 41 -1.81 -21.41 -14.52
C ASP A 41 -0.39 -21.82 -14.90
N LYS A 42 0.12 -21.32 -16.03
CA LYS A 42 1.50 -21.56 -16.45
C LYS A 42 2.52 -20.99 -15.46
N ILE A 43 2.23 -19.82 -14.87
CA ILE A 43 3.09 -19.22 -13.82
C ILE A 43 3.06 -20.09 -12.57
N ILE A 44 1.89 -20.52 -12.12
CA ILE A 44 1.73 -21.40 -10.96
C ILE A 44 2.50 -22.71 -11.14
N GLU A 45 2.34 -23.36 -12.30
CA GLU A 45 3.03 -24.61 -12.64
C GLU A 45 4.55 -24.42 -12.71
N SER A 46 5.02 -23.34 -13.35
CA SER A 46 6.45 -23.07 -13.47
C SER A 46 7.10 -22.74 -12.13
N ALA A 47 6.40 -22.00 -11.27
CA ALA A 47 6.82 -21.69 -9.90
C ALA A 47 6.72 -22.90 -8.95
N LYS A 48 6.21 -24.06 -9.43
CA LYS A 48 6.03 -25.28 -8.65
C LYS A 48 5.20 -25.07 -7.37
N ILE A 49 4.25 -24.13 -7.42
CA ILE A 49 3.36 -23.86 -6.29
C ILE A 49 2.40 -25.04 -6.15
N SER A 50 2.38 -25.66 -4.98
CA SER A 50 1.57 -26.85 -4.71
C SER A 50 0.07 -26.57 -4.91
N SER A 51 -0.73 -27.59 -5.22
CA SER A 51 -2.19 -27.44 -5.35
C SER A 51 -2.84 -26.91 -4.07
N GLU A 52 -2.33 -27.32 -2.91
CA GLU A 52 -2.78 -26.86 -1.59
C GLU A 52 -2.48 -25.36 -1.41
N ASP A 53 -1.23 -24.95 -1.63
CA ASP A 53 -0.83 -23.55 -1.49
C ASP A 53 -1.53 -22.65 -2.52
N LYS A 54 -1.70 -23.13 -3.76
CA LYS A 54 -2.51 -22.46 -4.78
C LYS A 54 -3.92 -22.26 -4.27
N GLN A 55 -4.58 -23.29 -3.73
CA GLN A 55 -5.96 -23.21 -3.25
C GLN A 55 -6.08 -22.22 -2.08
N SER A 56 -5.20 -22.30 -1.08
CA SER A 56 -5.22 -21.41 0.10
C SER A 56 -4.97 -19.95 -0.27
N ASN A 57 -4.09 -19.70 -1.26
CA ASN A 57 -3.64 -18.37 -1.64
C ASN A 57 -4.22 -17.85 -2.97
N ASN A 58 -5.17 -18.56 -3.59
CA ASN A 58 -5.62 -18.29 -4.96
C ASN A 58 -6.00 -16.82 -5.19
N ASN A 59 -6.79 -16.23 -4.30
CA ASN A 59 -7.22 -14.84 -4.42
C ASN A 59 -6.04 -13.86 -4.29
N ILE A 60 -5.07 -14.15 -3.41
CA ILE A 60 -3.88 -13.29 -3.24
C ILE A 60 -3.01 -13.39 -4.48
N LEU A 61 -2.76 -14.60 -5.00
CA LEU A 61 -1.96 -14.82 -6.21
C LEU A 61 -2.59 -14.17 -7.44
N LEU A 62 -3.91 -14.29 -7.62
CA LEU A 62 -4.63 -13.64 -8.71
C LEU A 62 -4.54 -12.12 -8.63
N ASN A 63 -4.68 -11.55 -7.43
CA ASN A 63 -4.58 -10.11 -7.26
C ASN A 63 -3.12 -9.65 -7.42
N LEU A 64 -2.14 -10.41 -6.94
CA LEU A 64 -0.71 -10.12 -7.15
C LEU A 64 -0.37 -10.08 -8.63
N GLU A 65 -0.85 -11.05 -9.42
CA GLU A 65 -0.71 -11.04 -10.89
C GLU A 65 -1.27 -9.74 -11.50
N GLN A 66 -2.47 -9.32 -11.06
CA GLN A 66 -3.09 -8.09 -11.57
C GLN A 66 -2.25 -6.85 -11.27
N HIS A 67 -1.70 -6.76 -10.06
CA HIS A 67 -0.82 -5.66 -9.67
C HIS A 67 0.46 -5.65 -10.52
N LEU A 68 1.11 -6.81 -10.70
CA LEU A 68 2.33 -6.92 -11.51
C LEU A 68 2.08 -6.61 -13.00
N ARG A 69 0.87 -6.87 -13.50
CA ARG A 69 0.41 -6.53 -14.87
C ARG A 69 0.06 -5.06 -15.06
N GLY A 70 0.21 -4.20 -14.05
CA GLY A 70 -0.11 -2.76 -14.10
C GLY A 70 0.78 -1.94 -15.06
N HIS A 71 1.00 -2.38 -16.30
CA HIS A 71 1.97 -1.81 -17.25
C HIS A 71 1.85 -0.28 -17.38
N GLY A 72 0.63 0.27 -17.37
CA GLY A 72 0.41 1.70 -17.45
C GLY A 72 1.03 2.50 -16.31
N ILE A 73 0.98 2.01 -15.06
CA ILE A 73 1.60 2.69 -13.93
C ILE A 73 3.11 2.55 -13.94
N PHE A 74 3.62 1.36 -14.29
CA PHE A 74 5.07 1.12 -14.40
C PHE A 74 5.75 1.95 -15.51
N LEU A 75 5.01 2.37 -16.54
CA LEU A 75 5.52 3.30 -17.56
C LEU A 75 5.49 4.78 -17.10
N SER A 76 4.57 5.12 -16.19
CA SER A 76 4.32 6.52 -15.79
C SER A 76 4.89 6.91 -14.43
N GLU A 77 5.33 5.96 -13.62
CA GLU A 77 5.87 6.20 -12.28
C GLU A 77 7.27 5.59 -12.13
N ASN A 78 7.86 5.65 -10.93
CA ASN A 78 9.08 4.91 -10.61
C ASN A 78 8.74 3.44 -10.31
N GLU A 79 9.52 2.51 -10.88
CA GLU A 79 9.27 1.07 -10.73
C GLU A 79 9.41 0.60 -9.28
N ASP A 80 10.46 1.01 -8.56
CA ASP A 80 10.68 0.62 -7.17
C ASP A 80 9.56 1.13 -6.25
N GLU A 81 9.08 2.35 -6.45
CA GLU A 81 7.94 2.89 -5.69
C GLU A 81 6.65 2.11 -5.96
N CYS A 82 6.38 1.74 -7.22
CA CYS A 82 5.28 0.82 -7.54
C CYS A 82 5.43 -0.50 -6.80
N CYS A 83 6.62 -1.09 -6.81
CA CYS A 83 6.89 -2.36 -6.14
C CYS A 83 6.78 -2.28 -4.61
N LYS A 84 7.17 -1.15 -3.99
CA LYS A 84 6.94 -0.90 -2.55
C LYS A 84 5.45 -0.92 -2.21
N TYR A 85 4.60 -0.30 -3.03
CA TYR A 85 3.16 -0.35 -2.83
C TYR A 85 2.63 -1.78 -2.92
N ILE A 86 3.03 -2.53 -3.97
CA ILE A 86 2.60 -3.92 -4.16
C ILE A 86 3.04 -4.78 -2.96
N ASN A 87 4.26 -4.59 -2.44
CA ASN A 87 4.73 -5.33 -1.28
C ASN A 87 3.93 -4.99 -0.01
N PHE A 88 3.62 -3.71 0.21
CA PHE A 88 2.74 -3.29 1.31
C PHE A 88 1.36 -3.96 1.20
N TRP A 89 0.72 -3.87 0.02
CA TRP A 89 -0.58 -4.49 -0.22
C TRP A 89 -0.54 -6.01 0.04
N LEU A 90 0.49 -6.70 -0.45
CA LEU A 90 0.65 -8.14 -0.28
C LEU A 90 0.75 -8.54 1.19
N ASN A 91 1.62 -7.86 1.95
CA ASN A 91 1.78 -8.09 3.39
C ASN A 91 0.47 -7.80 4.16
N LYS A 92 -0.30 -6.79 3.75
CA LYS A 92 -1.62 -6.48 4.31
C LYS A 92 -2.59 -7.66 4.18
N GLU A 93 -2.68 -8.23 2.98
CA GLU A 93 -3.62 -9.29 2.67
C GLU A 93 -3.24 -10.62 3.34
N ILE A 94 -1.94 -10.93 3.41
CA ILE A 94 -1.43 -12.10 4.13
C ILE A 94 -1.76 -11.97 5.63
N LYS A 95 -1.49 -10.81 6.24
CA LYS A 95 -1.74 -10.58 7.67
C LYS A 95 -3.23 -10.69 8.03
N LYS A 96 -4.14 -10.21 7.17
CA LYS A 96 -5.60 -10.36 7.37
C LYS A 96 -6.06 -11.81 7.37
N LYS A 97 -5.48 -12.67 6.52
CA LYS A 97 -5.87 -14.07 6.41
C LYS A 97 -5.26 -14.98 7.48
N HIS A 98 -4.11 -14.62 8.05
CA HIS A 98 -3.29 -15.54 8.85
C HIS A 98 -2.77 -14.94 10.17
N TYR A 99 -3.68 -14.42 11.01
CA TYR A 99 -3.30 -13.80 12.29
C TYR A 99 -2.52 -14.71 13.27
N PRO A 100 -2.71 -16.05 13.34
CA PRO A 100 -1.92 -16.91 14.24
C PRO A 100 -0.61 -17.44 13.65
N LEU A 101 -0.34 -17.27 12.34
CA LEU A 101 0.73 -17.97 11.63
C LEU A 101 1.46 -17.07 10.62
N TYR A 102 1.72 -15.81 10.98
CA TYR A 102 2.73 -14.97 10.34
C TYR A 102 4.14 -15.49 10.69
N ASN A 103 4.36 -16.79 10.47
CA ASN A 103 5.64 -17.46 10.49
C ASN A 103 6.16 -17.38 9.06
N ASN A 104 7.36 -16.83 8.90
CA ASN A 104 8.12 -16.63 7.65
C ASN A 104 8.13 -17.81 6.65
N SER A 105 7.67 -19.01 7.02
CA SER A 105 7.89 -20.26 6.29
C SER A 105 7.25 -20.34 4.91
N LYS A 106 6.25 -19.52 4.58
CA LYS A 106 5.53 -19.61 3.29
C LYS A 106 5.56 -18.35 2.41
N PHE A 107 6.25 -17.28 2.81
CA PHE A 107 6.28 -16.06 1.97
C PHE A 107 7.01 -16.28 0.63
N HIS A 108 7.98 -17.20 0.59
CA HIS A 108 8.73 -17.56 -0.61
C HIS A 108 7.84 -17.92 -1.80
N ILE A 109 6.63 -18.45 -1.56
CA ILE A 109 5.64 -18.77 -2.61
C ILE A 109 5.33 -17.53 -3.47
N PHE A 110 5.25 -16.34 -2.86
CA PHE A 110 4.99 -15.11 -3.59
C PHE A 110 6.23 -14.59 -4.33
N GLN A 111 7.43 -14.86 -3.81
CA GLN A 111 8.69 -14.54 -4.49
C GLN A 111 8.88 -15.41 -5.73
N ASP A 112 8.69 -16.72 -5.59
CA ASP A 112 8.73 -17.68 -6.68
C ASP A 112 7.69 -17.32 -7.76
N PHE A 113 6.49 -16.90 -7.34
CA PHE A 113 5.46 -16.42 -8.25
C PHE A 113 5.93 -15.19 -9.05
N VAL A 114 6.53 -14.19 -8.40
CA VAL A 114 7.02 -12.95 -9.04
C VAL A 114 8.18 -13.24 -9.99
N GLU A 115 9.10 -14.11 -9.62
CA GLU A 115 10.21 -14.55 -10.49
C GLU A 115 9.67 -15.19 -11.77
N HIS A 116 8.74 -16.15 -11.64
CA HIS A 116 8.19 -16.86 -12.80
C HIS A 116 7.23 -15.99 -13.61
N PHE A 117 6.49 -15.07 -12.96
CA PHE A 117 5.74 -14.04 -13.65
C PHE A 117 6.66 -13.22 -14.56
N ASN A 118 7.80 -12.75 -14.03
CA ASN A 118 8.78 -11.98 -14.79
C ASN A 118 9.30 -12.77 -16.01
N TYR A 119 9.68 -14.04 -15.80
CA TYR A 119 10.16 -14.93 -16.85
C TYR A 119 9.12 -15.14 -17.97
N ILE A 120 7.85 -15.35 -17.62
CA ILE A 120 6.78 -15.73 -18.56
C ILE A 120 6.12 -14.52 -19.24
N VAL A 121 6.00 -13.39 -18.53
CA VAL A 121 5.28 -12.20 -18.98
C VAL A 121 6.19 -11.17 -19.62
N HIS A 122 7.43 -11.05 -19.13
CA HIS A 122 8.40 -10.06 -19.59
C HIS A 122 9.54 -10.72 -20.37
N SER A 123 10.58 -11.15 -19.67
CA SER A 123 11.77 -11.78 -20.25
C SER A 123 12.53 -12.53 -19.16
N LYS A 124 13.46 -13.40 -19.58
CA LYS A 124 14.29 -14.18 -18.66
C LYS A 124 15.14 -13.33 -17.72
N ASP A 125 15.51 -12.13 -18.14
CA ASP A 125 16.38 -11.23 -17.37
C ASP A 125 15.58 -10.19 -16.56
N SER A 126 14.24 -10.18 -16.68
CA SER A 126 13.40 -9.27 -15.93
C SER A 126 13.43 -9.61 -14.44
N LYS A 127 13.71 -8.61 -13.60
CA LYS A 127 13.70 -8.73 -12.13
C LYS A 127 12.73 -7.75 -11.47
N ARG A 128 11.75 -7.24 -12.22
CA ARG A 128 10.78 -6.25 -11.73
C ARG A 128 10.14 -6.72 -10.43
N CYS A 129 10.20 -5.86 -9.42
CA CYS A 129 9.69 -6.08 -8.06
C CYS A 129 10.29 -7.27 -7.29
N LEU A 130 11.20 -8.06 -7.87
CA LEU A 130 11.69 -9.29 -7.24
C LEU A 130 12.43 -8.99 -5.93
N SER A 131 13.21 -7.90 -5.89
CA SER A 131 13.91 -7.43 -4.69
C SER A 131 13.04 -6.65 -3.71
N ASN A 132 11.79 -6.35 -4.06
CA ASN A 132 10.88 -5.58 -3.21
C ASN A 132 9.84 -6.48 -2.54
N ILE A 133 9.50 -7.63 -3.15
CA ILE A 133 8.52 -8.56 -2.63
C ILE A 133 9.17 -9.40 -1.55
N ASP A 134 8.96 -8.99 -0.31
CA ASP A 134 9.53 -9.59 0.88
C ASP A 134 8.57 -9.48 2.05
N HIS A 135 8.67 -10.45 2.95
CA HIS A 135 7.98 -10.42 4.22
C HIS A 135 8.49 -9.23 5.04
N LEU A 136 7.61 -8.29 5.35
CA LEU A 136 8.01 -7.11 6.11
C LEU A 136 8.26 -7.47 7.58
N ASP A 137 9.37 -6.96 8.13
CA ASP A 137 9.61 -7.04 9.57
C ASP A 137 8.37 -6.50 10.33
N PRO A 138 7.90 -7.17 11.39
CA PRO A 138 6.68 -6.77 12.08
C PRO A 138 6.65 -5.30 12.54
N LYS A 139 7.79 -4.75 12.97
CA LYS A 139 7.88 -3.34 13.38
C LYS A 139 7.80 -2.41 12.18
N ILE A 140 8.51 -2.73 11.09
CA ILE A 140 8.43 -1.98 9.83
C ILE A 140 6.99 -1.99 9.30
N TRP A 141 6.34 -3.16 9.32
CA TRP A 141 4.95 -3.33 8.92
C TRP A 141 4.01 -2.48 9.75
N GLU A 142 4.08 -2.55 11.09
CA GLU A 142 3.18 -1.83 11.97
C GLU A 142 3.28 -0.32 11.73
N LYS A 143 4.51 0.18 11.61
CA LYS A 143 4.78 1.58 11.33
C LYS A 143 4.25 2.02 9.96
N MET A 144 4.54 1.24 8.91
CA MET A 144 4.06 1.50 7.56
C MET A 144 2.52 1.49 7.51
N SER A 145 1.89 0.55 8.19
CA SER A 145 0.43 0.43 8.28
C SER A 145 -0.19 1.65 8.95
N LYS A 146 0.35 2.12 10.09
CA LYS A 146 -0.14 3.33 10.77
C LYS A 146 0.03 4.58 9.91
N LEU A 147 1.19 4.74 9.23
CA LEU A 147 1.45 5.87 8.35
C LEU A 147 0.47 5.93 7.18
N TYR A 148 0.21 4.80 6.53
CA TYR A 148 -0.70 4.75 5.38
C TYR A 148 -2.18 4.82 5.81
N GLU A 149 -2.54 4.34 6.99
CA GLU A 149 -3.84 4.60 7.60
C GLU A 149 -4.04 6.09 7.85
N LEU A 150 -3.03 6.78 8.38
CA LEU A 150 -3.06 8.23 8.56
C LEU A 150 -3.27 8.95 7.22
N TYR A 151 -2.61 8.50 6.15
CA TYR A 151 -2.81 9.03 4.80
C TYR A 151 -4.24 8.85 4.28
N ASP A 152 -4.83 7.68 4.50
CA ASP A 152 -6.22 7.41 4.13
C ASP A 152 -7.19 8.33 4.91
N LEU A 153 -7.00 8.50 6.23
CA LEU A 153 -7.80 9.43 7.04
C LEU A 153 -7.68 10.87 6.55
N TYR A 154 -6.50 11.31 6.13
CA TYR A 154 -6.31 12.63 5.54
C TYR A 154 -7.08 12.80 4.22
N ASN A 155 -7.11 11.77 3.37
CA ASN A 155 -7.91 11.79 2.15
C ASN A 155 -9.41 11.92 2.46
N ASP A 156 -9.90 11.19 3.48
CA ASP A 156 -11.29 11.27 3.92
C ASP A 156 -11.66 12.67 4.43
N LEU A 157 -10.76 13.32 5.18
CA LEU A 157 -10.95 14.68 5.69
C LEU A 157 -10.96 15.72 4.56
N LEU A 158 -10.07 15.57 3.58
CA LEU A 158 -9.99 16.44 2.40
C LEU A 158 -11.14 16.23 1.42
N THR A 159 -11.89 15.13 1.54
CA THR A 159 -13.02 14.85 0.67
C THR A 159 -14.16 15.84 0.93
N THR A 160 -14.59 16.53 -0.14
CA THR A 160 -15.64 17.56 -0.12
C THR A 160 -17.05 16.99 -0.22
N ASN A 161 -17.23 15.69 0.08
CA ASN A 161 -18.53 15.05 0.00
C ASN A 161 -19.49 15.68 1.02
N TYR A 162 -20.45 16.45 0.50
CA TYR A 162 -21.46 17.18 1.26
C TYR A 162 -22.31 16.28 2.16
N TYR A 163 -22.41 14.98 1.85
CA TYR A 163 -23.19 14.02 2.62
C TYR A 163 -22.45 13.48 3.86
N ILE A 164 -21.15 13.73 4.01
CA ILE A 164 -20.41 13.34 5.21
C ILE A 164 -20.79 14.29 6.33
N LYS A 165 -21.41 13.75 7.39
CA LYS A 165 -21.82 14.52 8.55
C LYS A 165 -20.61 15.17 9.22
N TYR A 166 -20.80 16.39 9.72
CA TYR A 166 -19.81 17.15 10.46
C TYR A 166 -19.17 16.34 11.61
N GLU A 167 -20.01 15.67 12.42
CA GLU A 167 -19.56 14.80 13.52
C GLU A 167 -18.60 13.70 13.03
N THR A 168 -18.87 13.11 11.87
CA THR A 168 -17.99 12.11 11.25
C THR A 168 -16.63 12.70 10.89
N LYS A 169 -16.56 13.94 10.38
CA LYS A 169 -15.30 14.60 10.06
C LYS A 169 -14.46 14.89 11.31
N CYS A 170 -15.08 15.38 12.39
CA CYS A 170 -14.33 15.66 13.62
C CYS A 170 -13.89 14.37 14.34
N LEU A 171 -14.68 13.29 14.28
CA LEU A 171 -14.24 11.97 14.73
C LEU A 171 -13.04 11.45 13.91
N THR A 172 -13.09 11.57 12.58
CA THR A 172 -11.97 11.23 11.70
C THR A 172 -10.73 12.07 12.01
N LEU A 173 -10.89 13.37 12.28
CA LEU A 173 -9.78 14.26 12.67
C LEU A 173 -9.18 13.85 14.01
N GLY A 174 -10.02 13.57 15.01
CA GLY A 174 -9.57 13.05 16.31
C GLY A 174 -8.79 11.73 16.15
N HIS A 175 -9.24 10.85 15.26
CA HIS A 175 -8.55 9.60 14.95
C HIS A 175 -7.19 9.84 14.28
N ALA A 176 -7.14 10.71 13.26
CA ALA A 176 -5.91 11.08 12.58
C ALA A 176 -4.90 11.70 13.55
N ASN A 177 -5.34 12.59 14.44
CA ASN A 177 -4.50 13.22 15.47
C ASN A 177 -3.92 12.17 16.43
N ARG A 178 -4.71 11.18 16.85
CA ARG A 178 -4.22 10.08 17.71
C ARG A 178 -3.11 9.31 17.01
N ILE A 179 -3.32 8.87 15.76
CA ILE A 179 -2.32 8.11 15.01
C ILE A 179 -1.07 8.95 14.76
N HIS A 180 -1.23 10.23 14.41
CA HIS A 180 -0.10 11.15 14.24
C HIS A 180 0.74 11.27 15.52
N ASN A 181 0.10 11.48 16.67
CA ASN A 181 0.79 11.57 17.96
C ASN A 181 1.50 10.27 18.35
N GLU A 182 0.89 9.11 18.06
CA GLU A 182 1.54 7.81 18.23
C GLU A 182 2.77 7.67 17.33
N LEU A 183 2.67 8.06 16.05
CA LEU A 183 3.79 8.00 15.12
C LEU A 183 4.94 8.92 15.54
N ILE A 184 4.64 10.11 16.10
CA ILE A 184 5.66 10.99 16.67
C ILE A 184 6.28 10.31 17.88
N LYS A 185 5.49 9.87 18.85
CA LYS A 185 5.99 9.33 20.11
C LYS A 185 6.82 8.06 19.92
N ASP A 186 6.35 7.15 19.08
CA ASP A 186 6.96 5.83 18.93
C ASP A 186 8.19 5.88 18.01
N TYR A 187 8.34 6.95 17.20
CA TYR A 187 9.34 7.02 16.13
C TYR A 187 9.97 8.41 15.93
N GLU A 188 10.06 9.22 16.99
CA GLU A 188 10.61 10.58 16.97
C GLU A 188 12.04 10.64 16.39
N ASP A 189 12.85 9.63 16.69
CA ASP A 189 14.24 9.51 16.22
C ASP A 189 14.35 9.18 14.70
N GLU A 190 13.24 8.83 14.05
CA GLU A 190 13.19 8.50 12.63
C GLU A 190 12.62 9.67 11.81
N SER A 191 13.49 10.64 11.50
CA SER A 191 13.17 11.90 10.82
C SER A 191 12.32 11.74 9.54
N GLN A 192 12.48 10.65 8.79
CA GLN A 192 11.74 10.41 7.55
C GLN A 192 10.25 10.19 7.79
N VAL A 193 9.88 9.40 8.82
CA VAL A 193 8.46 9.12 9.10
C VAL A 193 7.79 10.33 9.74
N TRP A 194 8.53 11.03 10.59
CA TRP A 194 8.07 12.31 11.14
C TRP A 194 7.76 13.35 10.05
N LEU A 195 8.66 13.53 9.08
CA LEU A 195 8.43 14.43 7.93
C LEU A 195 7.19 14.02 7.12
N GLN A 196 7.06 12.71 6.89
CA GLN A 196 5.98 12.13 6.11
C GLN A 196 4.60 12.22 6.80
N SER A 197 4.55 12.07 8.13
CA SER A 197 3.31 12.18 8.90
C SER A 197 2.88 13.64 9.12
N SER A 198 3.83 14.57 9.11
CA SER A 198 3.56 16.00 9.33
C SER A 198 3.12 16.74 8.06
N PHE A 199 3.60 16.33 6.88
CA PHE A 199 3.31 17.01 5.61
C PHE A 199 1.81 17.27 5.31
N PRO A 200 0.87 16.34 5.60
CA PRO A 200 -0.53 16.56 5.26
C PRO A 200 -1.27 17.47 6.26
N LEU A 201 -0.75 17.69 7.48
CA LEU A 201 -1.39 18.51 8.50
C LEU A 201 -1.56 19.98 8.06
N CYS A 202 -0.57 20.53 7.35
CA CYS A 202 -0.64 21.89 6.81
C CYS A 202 -1.80 22.09 5.83
N LYS A 203 -2.45 21.02 5.33
CA LYS A 203 -3.60 21.10 4.42
C LYS A 203 -4.95 21.01 5.14
N LEU A 204 -4.95 20.80 6.45
CA LEU A 204 -6.15 20.57 7.26
C LEU A 204 -6.56 21.77 8.13
N GLU A 205 -5.89 22.93 7.97
CA GLU A 205 -6.16 24.15 8.75
C GLU A 205 -7.66 24.53 8.77
N ASN A 206 -8.33 24.45 7.62
CA ASN A 206 -9.77 24.73 7.51
C ASN A 206 -10.66 23.70 8.22
N VAL A 207 -10.21 22.45 8.36
CA VAL A 207 -10.96 21.39 9.07
C VAL A 207 -10.77 21.53 10.57
N ILE A 208 -9.55 21.89 11.01
CA ILE A 208 -9.21 22.12 12.42
C ILE A 208 -10.07 23.25 12.99
N TYR A 209 -10.06 24.42 12.34
CA TYR A 209 -10.86 25.59 12.75
C TYR A 209 -12.37 25.26 12.83
N PHE A 210 -12.83 24.35 11.97
CA PHE A 210 -14.23 23.95 11.93
C PHE A 210 -14.64 23.00 13.07
N CYS A 211 -13.70 22.25 13.66
CA CYS A 211 -13.94 21.30 14.76
C CYS A 211 -13.71 21.89 16.18
N GLU A 212 -13.08 23.06 16.30
CA GLU A 212 -12.86 23.77 17.58
C GLU A 212 -14.13 24.01 18.43
N PRO A 213 -15.32 24.31 17.87
CA PRO A 213 -16.53 24.53 18.68
C PRO A 213 -17.03 23.32 19.48
N LEU A 214 -16.56 22.10 19.17
CA LEU A 214 -16.92 20.88 19.90
C LEU A 214 -16.07 20.65 21.15
N TYR A 215 -14.85 21.20 21.21
CA TYR A 215 -13.96 21.05 22.38
C TYR A 215 -14.30 22.01 23.51
N ASN A 216 -14.99 23.12 23.22
CA ASN A 216 -15.33 24.16 24.20
C ASN A 216 -16.74 24.00 24.82
N ASN A 217 -17.45 22.91 24.52
CA ASN A 217 -18.81 22.62 25.03
C ASN A 217 -18.92 21.29 25.79
N THR A 218 -17.80 20.71 26.22
CA THR A 218 -17.71 19.59 27.19
C THR A 218 -16.91 20.04 28.40
#